data_AF-A0A0F9M337-F1
#
_entry.id   AF-A0A0F9M337-F1
#
_cell.length_a   1.000
_cell.length_b   1.000
_cell.length_c   1.000
_cell.angle_alpha   90.00
_cell.angle_beta   90.00
_cell.angle_gamma   90.00
#
_symmetry.space_group_name_H-M   'P 1'
#
loop_
_entity.id
_entity.type
_entity.pdbx_description
1 polymer ?
#
loop_
_entity_poly.entity_id
_entity_poly.type
_entity_poly.pdbx_seq_one_letter_code
_entity_poly.pdbx_strand_id
1 'polypeptide(L)'
;MAKQTNYEASVTYDAEPISLLDRNILRIAKNYDGSVCGDSFQFELDRQRRKLAYRFATKGKARRFIVAMQKFLDSSDFGVATTVAIVPE
;
A
#
# COMPACT_ATOMS: atom_id res chain seq x y z
N MET A 1 13.33 25.49 9.05
CA MET A 1 13.22 24.29 8.18
C MET A 1 11.83 23.71 8.40
N ALA A 2 10.98 23.65 7.36
CA ALA A 2 9.63 23.09 7.49
C ALA A 2 9.72 21.57 7.69
N LYS A 3 9.09 21.03 8.74
CA LYS A 3 8.92 19.59 8.92
C LYS A 3 8.15 19.06 7.70
N GLN A 4 8.74 18.12 6.96
CA GLN A 4 8.01 17.42 5.91
C GLN A 4 6.97 16.51 6.57
N THR A 5 5.69 16.84 6.42
CA THR A 5 4.60 15.95 6.83
C THR A 5 4.52 14.79 5.84
N ASN A 6 4.85 13.59 6.30
CA ASN A 6 4.69 12.38 5.50
C ASN A 6 3.26 11.83 5.65
N TYR A 7 2.78 11.17 4.61
CA TYR A 7 1.46 10.53 4.57
C TYR A 7 1.63 9.05 4.34
N GLU A 8 0.97 8.21 5.14
CA GLU A 8 1.02 6.76 4.99
C GLU A 8 -0.23 6.23 4.24
N ALA A 9 -0.03 5.23 3.38
CA ALA A 9 -1.10 4.40 2.84
C ALA A 9 -0.72 2.93 3.03
N SER A 10 -1.64 2.11 3.51
CA SER A 10 -1.42 0.68 3.73
C SER A 10 -2.27 -0.16 2.77
N VAL A 11 -1.70 -1.24 2.25
CA VAL A 11 -2.38 -2.22 1.39
C VAL A 11 -2.25 -3.58 2.06
N THR A 12 -3.38 -4.23 2.36
CA THR A 12 -3.41 -5.54 3.02
C THR A 12 -4.08 -6.56 2.11
N TYR A 13 -3.33 -7.55 1.64
CA TYR A 13 -3.81 -8.57 0.71
C TYR A 13 -3.39 -9.99 1.13
N ASP A 14 -4.17 -10.97 0.70
CA ASP A 14 -3.79 -12.38 0.82
C ASP A 14 -2.67 -12.65 -0.22
N ALA A 15 -1.53 -13.18 0.22
CA ALA A 15 -0.38 -13.41 -0.67
C ALA A 15 0.28 -14.76 -0.43
N GLU A 16 0.52 -15.50 -1.51
CA GLU A 16 1.52 -16.58 -1.54
C GLU A 16 2.95 -16.00 -1.55
N PRO A 17 4.00 -16.79 -1.22
CA PRO A 17 5.36 -16.28 -1.12
C PRO A 17 5.88 -15.66 -2.44
N ILE A 18 6.20 -14.36 -2.37
CA ILE A 18 6.76 -13.48 -3.43
C ILE A 18 5.96 -13.55 -4.73
N SER A 19 4.93 -12.71 -4.84
CA SER A 19 4.00 -12.73 -5.95
C SER A 19 4.25 -11.59 -6.96
N LEU A 20 3.78 -11.80 -8.21
CA LEU A 20 3.66 -10.76 -9.24
C LEU A 20 2.91 -9.51 -8.71
N LEU A 21 2.03 -9.72 -7.73
CA LEU A 21 1.25 -8.68 -7.08
C LEU A 21 2.15 -7.69 -6.35
N ASP A 22 3.14 -8.13 -5.57
CA ASP A 22 4.09 -7.23 -4.88
C ASP A 22 4.80 -6.30 -5.89
N ARG A 23 5.27 -6.86 -7.01
CA ARG A 23 5.99 -6.10 -8.05
C ARG A 23 5.07 -5.05 -8.68
N ASN A 24 3.82 -5.40 -8.93
CA ASN A 24 2.83 -4.47 -9.47
C ASN A 24 2.48 -3.37 -8.47
N ILE A 25 2.26 -3.71 -7.19
CA ILE A 25 1.94 -2.74 -6.14
C ILE A 25 3.12 -1.76 -5.95
N LEU A 26 4.36 -2.26 -5.91
CA LEU A 26 5.58 -1.45 -5.85
C LEU A 26 5.71 -0.52 -7.06
N ARG A 27 5.41 -1.00 -8.27
CA ARG A 27 5.46 -0.20 -9.49
C ARG A 27 4.42 0.93 -9.45
N ILE A 28 3.20 0.64 -9.00
CA ILE A 28 2.15 1.66 -8.84
C ILE A 28 2.60 2.68 -7.80
N ALA A 29 3.12 2.27 -6.64
CA ALA A 29 3.61 3.18 -5.61
C ALA A 29 4.70 4.13 -6.14
N LYS A 30 5.69 3.61 -6.88
CA LYS A 30 6.75 4.42 -7.50
C LYS A 30 6.21 5.49 -8.45
N ASN A 31 5.16 5.19 -9.23
CA ASN A 31 4.53 6.17 -10.13
C ASN A 31 3.91 7.37 -9.39
N TYR A 32 3.64 7.24 -8.10
CA TYR A 32 3.09 8.31 -7.26
C TYR A 32 4.10 8.86 -6.24
N ASP A 33 5.40 8.62 -6.47
CA ASP A 33 6.50 8.95 -5.54
C ASP A 33 6.29 8.36 -4.13
N GLY A 34 5.66 7.19 -4.07
CA GLY A 34 5.53 6.40 -2.85
C GLY A 34 6.78 5.57 -2.60
N SER A 35 7.22 5.51 -1.34
CA SER A 35 8.29 4.61 -0.90
C SER A 35 7.78 3.64 0.14
N VAL A 36 8.26 2.40 0.11
CA VAL A 36 7.91 1.39 1.14
C VAL A 36 8.49 1.84 2.47
N CYS A 37 7.69 1.77 3.53
CA CYS A 37 8.10 2.16 4.88
C CYS A 37 8.16 1.00 5.88
N GLY A 38 7.88 -0.21 5.40
CA GLY A 38 8.08 -1.44 6.13
C GLY A 38 7.18 -2.55 5.59
N ASP A 39 7.66 -3.77 5.72
CA ASP A 39 6.88 -4.98 5.49
C ASP A 39 6.48 -5.54 6.85
N SER A 40 5.18 -5.52 7.16
CA SER A 40 4.65 -6.19 8.35
C SER A 40 3.81 -7.37 7.88
N PHE A 41 4.36 -8.58 7.99
CA PHE A 41 3.59 -9.80 7.82
C PHE A 41 2.64 -9.93 9.01
N GLN A 42 1.33 -10.01 8.75
CA GLN A 42 0.35 -10.30 9.79
C GLN A 42 -0.11 -11.74 9.59
N PHE A 43 0.24 -12.60 10.55
CA PHE A 43 -0.21 -13.98 10.56
C PHE A 43 -1.66 -14.02 11.05
N GLU A 44 -2.59 -14.35 10.16
CA GLU A 44 -3.92 -14.85 10.53
C GLU A 44 -3.98 -16.34 10.21
N LEU A 45 -4.56 -17.11 11.13
CA LEU A 45 -4.45 -18.58 11.25
C LEU A 45 -4.86 -19.40 10.01
N ASP A 46 -5.40 -18.77 8.96
CA ASP A 46 -5.93 -19.43 7.76
C ASP A 46 -5.49 -18.78 6.44
N ARG A 47 -4.82 -17.60 6.48
CA ARG A 47 -4.33 -16.90 5.27
C ARG A 47 -3.06 -16.10 5.58
N GLN A 48 -2.03 -16.26 4.75
CA GLN A 48 -0.85 -15.40 4.79
C GLN A 48 -1.24 -14.00 4.27
N ARG A 49 -1.61 -13.09 5.19
CA ARG A 49 -1.90 -11.70 4.87
C ARG A 49 -0.63 -10.86 4.91
N ARG A 50 -0.36 -10.18 3.80
CA ARG A 50 0.74 -9.22 3.69
C ARG A 50 0.18 -7.82 3.77
N LYS A 51 0.77 -7.02 4.66
CA LYS A 51 0.50 -5.60 4.78
C LYS A 51 1.72 -4.81 4.35
N LEU A 52 1.58 -4.05 3.26
CA LEU A 52 2.61 -3.13 2.75
C LEU A 52 2.20 -1.70 3.06
N ALA A 53 3.07 -0.96 3.74
CA ALA A 53 2.87 0.45 4.03
C ALA A 53 3.77 1.31 3.14
N TYR A 54 3.20 2.38 2.60
CA TYR A 54 3.84 3.32 1.68
C TYR A 54 3.76 4.74 2.22
N ARG A 55 4.89 5.46 2.24
CA ARG A 55 4.91 6.90 2.54
C ARG A 55 4.92 7.74 1.28
N PHE A 56 4.21 8.85 1.35
CA PHE A 56 4.09 9.86 0.31
C PHE A 56 4.40 11.24 0.87
N ALA A 57 5.04 12.08 0.06
CA ALA A 57 5.35 13.46 0.43
C ALA A 57 4.13 14.38 0.54
N THR A 58 2.97 13.99 -0.04
CA THR A 58 1.75 14.80 0.01
C THR A 58 0.48 13.94 0.13
N LYS A 59 -0.55 14.48 0.79
CA LYS A 59 -1.89 13.88 0.91
C LYS A 59 -2.49 13.54 -0.46
N GLY A 60 -2.30 14.42 -1.43
CA GLY A 60 -2.82 14.26 -2.79
C GLY A 60 -2.20 13.06 -3.52
N LYS A 61 -0.90 12.82 -3.32
CA LYS A 61 -0.21 11.65 -3.88
C LYS A 61 -0.69 10.35 -3.23
N ALA A 62 -0.75 10.32 -1.89
CA ALA A 62 -1.31 9.18 -1.17
C ALA A 62 -2.72 8.84 -1.66
N ARG A 63 -3.62 9.84 -1.76
CA ARG A 63 -5.00 9.64 -2.24
C ARG A 63 -5.08 9.09 -3.66
N ARG A 64 -4.25 9.58 -4.59
CA ARG A 64 -4.21 9.08 -5.97
C ARG A 64 -3.69 7.64 -6.04
N PHE A 65 -2.66 7.32 -5.25
CA PHE A 65 -2.17 5.96 -5.12
C PHE A 65 -3.25 5.00 -4.64
N ILE A 66 -4.01 5.36 -3.60
CA ILE A 66 -5.11 4.54 -3.07
C ILE A 66 -6.16 4.26 -4.11
N VAL A 67 -6.62 5.28 -4.84
CA VAL A 67 -7.63 5.11 -5.89
C VAL A 67 -7.10 4.20 -7.01
N ALA A 68 -5.84 4.37 -7.41
CA ALA A 68 -5.21 3.51 -8.40
C ALA A 68 -5.07 2.07 -7.90
N MET A 69 -4.71 1.91 -6.63
CA MET A 69 -4.57 0.62 -5.97
C MET A 69 -5.90 -0.10 -5.89
N GLN A 70 -6.95 0.59 -5.45
CA GLN A 70 -8.29 0.03 -5.35
C GLN A 70 -8.81 -0.41 -6.72
N LYS A 71 -8.64 0.40 -7.77
CA LYS A 71 -8.99 0.00 -9.15
C LYS A 71 -8.21 -1.23 -9.63
N PHE A 72 -6.91 -1.27 -9.37
CA PHE A 72 -6.07 -2.41 -9.74
C PHE A 72 -6.51 -3.69 -9.01
N LEU A 73 -6.81 -3.56 -7.72
CA LEU A 73 -7.24 -4.66 -6.87
C LEU A 73 -8.66 -5.14 -7.19
N ASP A 74 -9.61 -4.24 -7.46
CA ASP A 74 -10.97 -4.58 -7.87
C ASP A 74 -10.99 -5.32 -9.22
N SER A 75 -10.02 -5.02 -10.10
CA SER A 75 -9.85 -5.74 -11.37
C SER A 75 -9.14 -7.09 -11.23
N SER A 76 -8.74 -7.45 -10.02
CA SER A 76 -7.98 -8.66 -9.73
C SER A 76 -8.75 -9.54 -8.74
N ASP A 77 -8.70 -10.86 -8.89
CA ASP A 77 -9.39 -11.80 -7.98
C ASP A 77 -8.77 -11.87 -6.57
N PHE A 78 -7.95 -10.90 -6.16
CA PHE A 78 -7.12 -10.97 -4.96
C PHE A 78 -7.83 -10.61 -3.64
N GLY A 79 -9.13 -10.29 -3.63
CA GLY A 79 -9.91 -10.16 -2.37
C GLY A 79 -9.31 -9.20 -1.33
N VAL A 80 -8.90 -8.00 -1.75
CA VAL A 80 -8.01 -7.12 -0.98
C VAL A 80 -8.75 -5.97 -0.28
N ALA A 81 -8.43 -5.71 0.98
CA ALA A 81 -8.88 -4.52 1.70
C ALA A 81 -7.80 -3.41 1.66
N THR A 82 -8.15 -2.24 1.14
CA THR A 82 -7.27 -1.06 1.18
C THR A 82 -7.59 -0.23 2.41
N THR A 83 -6.64 -0.02 3.31
CA THR A 83 -6.84 0.82 4.50
C THR A 83 -5.94 2.05 4.44
N VAL A 84 -6.59 3.21 4.52
CA VAL A 84 -5.93 4.50 4.44
C VAL A 84 -5.99 5.15 5.81
N ALA A 85 -4.87 5.17 6.50
CA ALA A 85 -4.70 6.03 7.67
C ALA A 85 -3.81 7.19 7.25
N ILE A 86 -4.41 8.36 7.02
CA ILE A 86 -3.63 9.60 6.92
C ILE A 86 -3.26 9.98 8.34
N VAL A 87 -2.12 9.48 8.80
CA VAL A 87 -1.48 9.95 10.02
C VAL A 87 -0.54 11.08 9.61
N PRO A 88 -0.82 12.34 9.97
CA PRO A 88 0.21 13.36 9.88
C PRO A 88 1.27 13.08 10.96
N GLU A 89 2.53 12.97 10.55
CA GLU A 89 3.69 13.18 11.45
C GLU A 89 3.92 14.67 11.74
#